data_AF-A0AAV0RLX2-F1
#
_entry.id   AF-A0AAV0RLX2-F1
#
_cell.length_a   1.000
_cell.length_b   1.000
_cell.length_c   1.000
_cell.angle_alpha   90.00
_cell.angle_beta   90.00
_cell.angle_gamma   90.00
#
_symmetry.space_group_name_H-M   'P 1'
#
loop_
_entity.id
_entity.type
_entity.pdbx_description
1 polymer ?
#
loop_
_entity_poly.entity_id
_entity_poly.type
_entity_poly.pdbx_seq_one_letter_code
_entity_poly.pdbx_strand_id
1 'polypeptide(L)'
;MTASSSKLVVATTIAAFLLLLLVMNSPVDAHEKFHKGVGVTYDARSLIINGKRELLFSGSIHYPRSTADMWPKLLEDAKRGGINVIQTYVFWNIHEPEEGKFNFEGRFDLVKFIKLIGEHGLYATIRLGPFIQAEWNHGGLPYWLREVPNIIFRSYNEPYMQHMERFVKMIVEKLRDAKLFASQGGPIILAQINSCNGRQCGDTFSGPNAPNKPSLWTENWTAQFRVFGDPPSQRSAEDTAFSVARWFSKNGSLVNYYMYHGGTNLGRTAASFVTTRYYDEAPIDEFGLERGPKYGHLKDVHKALNLCKKALLWGSTSAPRLNPDVEARIYEQPGTDVCAAFLTNNHTRLAHTVKFKGQEYYLPPRSISILPDCKTVVLNTATILAQHNSRNFIRSAVTNKLDWKMIVEAIPTNLKVVSSTPMELYFLTKDKTDYAWYTTT
;
A
#
# COMPACT_ATOMS: atom_id res chain seq x y z
N MET A 1 1.68 -34.63 65.14
CA MET A 1 0.81 -33.43 65.04
C MET A 1 1.61 -32.31 64.39
N THR A 2 1.51 -32.12 63.07
CA THR A 2 1.99 -30.91 62.37
C THR A 2 1.44 -30.90 60.95
N ALA A 3 0.25 -30.32 60.76
CA ALA A 3 -0.32 -30.02 59.44
C ALA A 3 -0.49 -28.50 59.36
N SER A 4 0.53 -27.78 58.85
CA SER A 4 0.40 -26.32 58.62
C SER A 4 1.48 -25.76 57.67
N SER A 5 1.71 -26.35 56.50
CA SER A 5 2.58 -25.73 55.49
C SER A 5 2.07 -25.80 54.05
N SER A 6 1.05 -26.60 53.75
CA SER A 6 0.54 -26.79 52.39
C SER A 6 -0.56 -25.80 51.96
N LYS A 7 -1.17 -25.05 52.90
CA LYS A 7 -2.19 -24.04 52.55
C LYS A 7 -1.62 -22.67 52.18
N LEU A 8 -0.41 -22.34 52.65
CA LEU A 8 0.20 -21.03 52.39
C LEU A 8 0.79 -20.96 50.97
N VAL A 9 1.41 -22.05 50.49
CA VAL A 9 2.02 -22.08 49.15
C VAL A 9 0.98 -21.99 48.04
N VAL A 10 -0.17 -22.64 48.18
CA VAL A 10 -1.25 -22.62 47.17
C VAL A 10 -1.96 -21.26 47.11
N ALA A 11 -2.08 -20.55 48.23
CA ALA A 11 -2.67 -19.21 48.26
C ALA A 11 -1.78 -18.18 47.55
N THR A 12 -0.45 -18.29 47.68
CA THR A 12 0.49 -17.36 47.04
C THR A 12 0.60 -17.58 45.53
N THR A 13 0.49 -18.82 45.03
CA THR A 13 0.48 -19.10 43.58
C THR A 13 -0.83 -18.67 42.91
N ILE A 14 -1.98 -18.81 43.59
CA ILE A 14 -3.27 -18.35 43.07
C ILE A 14 -3.34 -16.82 43.03
N ALA A 15 -2.81 -16.13 44.05
CA ALA A 15 -2.74 -14.67 44.07
C ALA A 15 -1.81 -14.13 42.96
N ALA A 16 -0.68 -14.79 42.69
CA ALA A 16 0.23 -14.40 41.61
C ALA A 16 -0.38 -14.65 40.20
N PHE A 17 -1.16 -15.72 40.02
CA PHE A 17 -1.89 -15.98 38.77
C PHE A 17 -3.06 -15.01 38.56
N LEU A 18 -3.79 -14.64 39.63
CA LEU A 18 -4.85 -13.64 39.56
C LEU A 18 -4.31 -12.23 39.32
N LEU A 19 -3.14 -11.87 39.88
CA LEU A 19 -2.46 -10.61 39.55
C LEU A 19 -1.97 -10.60 38.09
N LEU A 20 -1.45 -11.71 37.56
CA LEU A 20 -1.08 -11.81 36.14
C LEU A 20 -2.30 -11.69 35.21
N LEU A 21 -3.44 -12.27 35.59
CA LEU A 21 -4.69 -12.16 34.85
C LEU A 21 -5.33 -10.76 34.93
N LEU A 22 -5.13 -10.03 36.03
CA LEU A 22 -5.55 -8.64 36.17
C LEU A 22 -4.65 -7.66 35.39
N VAL A 23 -3.36 -7.96 35.22
CA VAL A 23 -2.46 -7.17 34.36
C VAL A 23 -2.71 -7.44 32.87
N MET A 24 -3.23 -8.62 32.51
CA MET A 24 -3.59 -8.96 31.11
C MET A 24 -4.99 -8.50 30.66
N ASN A 25 -5.85 -8.04 31.58
CA ASN A 25 -7.20 -7.54 31.29
C ASN A 25 -7.38 -6.05 31.56
N SER A 26 -6.30 -5.27 31.43
CA SER A 26 -6.48 -3.85 31.16
C SER A 26 -7.09 -3.75 29.77
N PRO A 27 -8.27 -3.11 29.55
CA PRO A 27 -8.67 -2.77 28.21
C PRO A 27 -7.53 -1.90 27.66
N VAL A 28 -6.80 -2.43 26.70
CA VAL A 28 -6.00 -1.58 25.83
C VAL A 28 -7.05 -0.77 25.09
N ASP A 29 -7.36 0.42 25.62
CA ASP A 29 -8.07 1.46 24.90
C ASP A 29 -7.19 1.86 23.71
N ALA A 30 -7.16 1.01 22.69
CA ALA A 30 -6.56 1.24 21.39
C ALA A 30 -7.50 2.08 20.52
N HIS A 31 -8.06 3.14 21.12
CA HIS A 31 -8.51 4.31 20.38
C HIS A 31 -7.68 5.48 20.87
N GLU A 32 -6.45 5.56 20.37
CA GLU A 32 -5.72 6.83 20.35
C GLU A 32 -6.52 7.76 19.43
N LYS A 33 -7.56 8.39 19.97
CA LYS A 33 -8.33 9.43 19.28
C LYS A 33 -7.32 10.47 18.81
N PHE A 34 -7.34 10.78 17.51
CA PHE A 34 -6.49 11.82 16.94
C PHE A 34 -6.56 13.07 17.84
N HIS A 35 -5.49 13.33 18.60
CA HIS A 35 -5.42 14.48 19.47
C HIS A 35 -5.64 15.74 18.62
N LYS A 36 -6.48 16.67 19.08
CA LYS A 36 -6.57 18.03 18.51
C LYS A 36 -5.20 18.69 18.65
N GLY A 37 -4.34 18.57 17.63
CA GLY A 37 -2.97 19.06 17.72
C GLY A 37 -2.33 19.26 16.35
N VAL A 38 -2.05 20.52 16.00
CA VAL A 38 -1.06 21.01 15.01
C VAL A 38 -1.20 20.56 13.54
N GLY A 39 -1.99 19.54 13.21
CA GLY A 39 -2.17 19.05 11.84
C GLY A 39 -0.95 18.30 11.31
N VAL A 40 -0.71 18.38 10.00
CA VAL A 40 0.42 17.71 9.33
C VAL A 40 1.36 18.76 8.74
N THR A 41 2.64 18.66 9.09
CA THR A 41 3.73 19.44 8.49
C THR A 41 4.87 18.49 8.09
N TYR A 42 6.01 19.02 7.64
CA TYR A 42 7.17 18.21 7.28
C TYR A 42 8.47 19.00 7.44
N ASP A 43 9.57 18.27 7.45
CA ASP A 43 10.92 18.82 7.33
C ASP A 43 11.77 17.95 6.39
N ALA A 44 13.08 18.19 6.33
CA ALA A 44 14.03 17.43 5.52
C ALA A 44 14.02 15.91 5.81
N ARG A 45 13.50 15.49 6.96
CA ARG A 45 13.63 14.12 7.49
C ARG A 45 12.37 13.31 7.31
N SER A 46 11.20 13.84 7.68
CA SER A 46 9.94 13.11 7.59
C SER A 46 8.72 14.03 7.56
N LEU A 47 7.55 13.45 7.33
CA LEU A 47 6.30 14.08 7.76
C LEU A 47 6.28 14.18 9.30
N ILE A 48 5.62 15.22 9.79
CA ILE A 48 5.38 15.50 11.21
C ILE A 48 3.86 15.52 11.40
N ILE A 49 3.33 14.50 12.06
CA ILE A 49 1.90 14.32 12.27
C ILE A 49 1.62 14.64 13.75
N ASN A 50 0.79 15.64 14.01
CA ASN A 50 0.47 16.11 15.36
C ASN A 50 1.73 16.40 16.21
N GLY A 51 2.74 17.01 15.59
CA GLY A 51 4.01 17.37 16.24
C GLY A 51 5.02 16.22 16.38
N LYS A 52 4.72 15.00 15.90
CA LYS A 52 5.62 13.85 16.00
C LYS A 52 6.10 13.41 14.62
N ARG A 53 7.43 13.23 14.47
CA ARG A 53 8.02 12.54 13.31
C ARG A 53 7.66 11.05 13.36
N GLU A 54 7.30 10.49 12.22
CA GLU A 54 6.89 9.09 12.10
C GLU A 54 7.56 8.38 10.91
N LEU A 55 7.79 7.08 11.05
CA LEU A 55 8.09 6.20 9.92
C LEU A 55 6.77 5.68 9.36
N LEU A 56 6.53 5.91 8.08
CA LEU A 56 5.26 5.61 7.45
C LEU A 56 5.39 4.37 6.55
N PHE A 57 4.82 3.27 7.02
CA PHE A 57 4.64 2.04 6.27
C PHE A 57 3.24 2.09 5.66
N SER A 58 3.18 2.43 4.39
CA SER A 58 1.95 2.61 3.64
C SER A 58 1.64 1.39 2.79
N GLY A 59 0.36 1.07 2.62
CA GLY A 59 -0.10 0.01 1.73
C GLY A 59 -1.21 0.49 0.82
N SER A 60 -1.08 0.28 -0.49
CA SER A 60 -2.18 0.57 -1.42
C SER A 60 -3.28 -0.48 -1.29
N ILE A 61 -4.51 -0.02 -1.03
CA ILE A 61 -5.76 -0.79 -1.07
C ILE A 61 -6.79 0.07 -1.81
N HIS A 62 -7.19 -0.35 -3.01
CA HIS A 62 -8.15 0.41 -3.82
C HIS A 62 -9.58 -0.03 -3.50
N TYR A 63 -10.36 0.86 -2.92
CA TYR A 63 -11.73 0.58 -2.49
C TYR A 63 -12.63 -0.06 -3.57
N PRO A 64 -12.57 0.28 -4.87
CA PRO A 64 -13.44 -0.34 -5.87
C PRO A 64 -13.02 -1.75 -6.29
N ARG A 65 -11.81 -2.20 -5.92
CA ARG A 65 -11.27 -3.51 -6.26
C ARG A 65 -11.58 -4.59 -5.23
N SER A 66 -12.33 -4.24 -4.19
CA SER A 66 -12.87 -5.16 -3.17
C SER A 66 -14.29 -4.74 -2.83
N THR A 67 -15.06 -5.59 -2.14
CA THR A 67 -16.40 -5.22 -1.69
C THR A 67 -16.34 -4.44 -0.38
N ALA A 68 -17.39 -3.67 -0.09
CA ALA A 68 -17.48 -2.93 1.16
C ALA A 68 -17.36 -3.82 2.41
N ASP A 69 -17.82 -5.07 2.32
CA ASP A 69 -17.74 -6.06 3.40
C ASP A 69 -16.33 -6.60 3.63
N MET A 70 -15.47 -6.57 2.61
CA MET A 70 -14.07 -6.97 2.74
C MET A 70 -13.22 -5.91 3.43
N TRP A 71 -13.58 -4.62 3.31
CA TRP A 71 -12.72 -3.51 3.76
C TRP A 71 -12.30 -3.61 5.23
N PRO A 72 -13.17 -3.90 6.22
CA PRO A 72 -12.74 -3.98 7.62
C PRO A 72 -11.63 -5.02 7.82
N LYS A 73 -11.81 -6.24 7.28
CA LYS A 73 -10.81 -7.31 7.39
C LYS A 73 -9.50 -6.93 6.68
N LEU A 74 -9.58 -6.33 5.50
CA LEU A 74 -8.38 -5.89 4.76
C LEU A 74 -7.58 -4.83 5.53
N LEU A 75 -8.26 -3.90 6.20
CA LEU A 75 -7.64 -2.86 7.03
C LEU A 75 -7.04 -3.46 8.31
N GLU A 76 -7.74 -4.40 8.95
CA GLU A 76 -7.23 -5.13 10.11
C GLU A 76 -5.97 -5.93 9.77
N ASP A 77 -5.99 -6.67 8.65
CA ASP A 77 -4.85 -7.46 8.18
C ASP A 77 -3.66 -6.55 7.81
N ALA A 78 -3.91 -5.40 7.19
CA ALA A 78 -2.87 -4.41 6.92
C ALA A 78 -2.24 -3.87 8.20
N LYS A 79 -3.06 -3.45 9.18
CA LYS A 79 -2.59 -2.99 10.49
C LYS A 79 -1.78 -4.06 11.21
N ARG A 80 -2.27 -5.31 11.23
CA ARG A 80 -1.56 -6.47 11.80
C ARG A 80 -0.24 -6.76 11.09
N GLY A 81 -0.14 -6.41 9.81
CA GLY A 81 1.08 -6.48 9.00
C GLY A 81 2.08 -5.35 9.26
N GLY A 82 1.75 -4.39 10.12
CA GLY A 82 2.59 -3.24 10.46
C GLY A 82 2.38 -2.01 9.56
N ILE A 83 1.36 -2.03 8.70
CA ILE A 83 0.94 -0.84 7.94
C ILE A 83 0.31 0.17 8.89
N ASN A 84 0.70 1.43 8.78
CA ASN A 84 0.13 2.55 9.52
C ASN A 84 -0.50 3.63 8.63
N VAL A 85 -0.36 3.50 7.30
CA VAL A 85 -1.02 4.36 6.31
C VAL A 85 -1.67 3.52 5.22
N ILE A 86 -2.90 3.84 4.82
CA ILE A 86 -3.54 3.26 3.64
C ILE A 86 -3.49 4.28 2.51
N GLN A 87 -3.02 3.84 1.34
CA GLN A 87 -3.04 4.66 0.13
C GLN A 87 -4.16 4.19 -0.80
N THR A 88 -4.91 5.13 -1.39
CA THR A 88 -5.82 4.84 -2.49
C THR A 88 -5.83 5.95 -3.52
N TYR A 89 -6.03 5.59 -4.79
CA TYR A 89 -6.48 6.52 -5.82
C TYR A 89 -7.94 6.91 -5.63
N VAL A 90 -8.38 7.98 -6.31
CA VAL A 90 -9.78 8.29 -6.56
C VAL A 90 -10.08 8.03 -8.04
N PHE A 91 -11.16 7.30 -8.32
CA PHE A 91 -11.46 6.77 -9.66
C PHE A 91 -12.59 7.58 -10.31
N TRP A 92 -12.25 8.60 -11.12
CA TRP A 92 -13.23 9.53 -11.66
C TRP A 92 -14.30 8.86 -12.53
N ASN A 93 -13.92 7.99 -13.45
CA ASN A 93 -14.83 7.35 -14.40
C ASN A 93 -15.99 6.59 -13.75
N ILE A 94 -15.79 5.97 -12.58
CA ILE A 94 -16.85 5.29 -11.84
C ILE A 94 -17.64 6.25 -10.93
N HIS A 95 -17.02 7.36 -10.52
CA HIS A 95 -17.67 8.37 -9.72
C HIS A 95 -18.51 9.34 -10.53
N GLU A 96 -18.26 9.49 -11.84
CA GLU A 96 -19.04 10.31 -12.76
C GLU A 96 -19.22 9.55 -14.10
N PRO A 97 -19.97 8.43 -14.11
CA PRO A 97 -20.15 7.59 -15.31
C PRO A 97 -20.85 8.34 -16.45
N GLU A 98 -21.69 9.31 -16.12
CA GLU A 98 -22.28 10.30 -17.03
C GLU A 98 -21.98 11.69 -16.48
N GLU A 99 -21.76 12.68 -17.36
CA GLU A 99 -21.42 14.03 -16.93
C GLU A 99 -22.47 14.60 -15.96
N GLY A 100 -22.01 15.08 -14.80
CA GLY A 100 -22.84 15.63 -13.74
C GLY A 100 -23.60 14.60 -12.89
N LYS A 101 -23.56 13.31 -13.22
CA LYS A 101 -24.22 12.24 -12.45
C LYS A 101 -23.21 11.46 -11.63
N PHE A 102 -23.17 11.74 -10.33
CA PHE A 102 -22.18 11.14 -9.44
C PHE A 102 -22.64 9.85 -8.77
N ASN A 103 -21.72 8.90 -8.59
CA ASN A 103 -21.95 7.64 -7.86
C ASN A 103 -20.91 7.42 -6.76
N PHE A 104 -21.38 7.33 -5.51
CA PHE A 104 -20.59 7.04 -4.31
C PHE A 104 -21.23 5.92 -3.48
N GLU A 105 -21.95 5.01 -4.11
CA GLU A 105 -22.66 3.93 -3.43
C GLU A 105 -21.86 2.61 -3.42
N GLY A 106 -22.20 1.73 -2.48
CA GLY A 106 -21.61 0.39 -2.39
C GLY A 106 -20.09 0.42 -2.32
N ARG A 107 -19.41 -0.31 -3.22
CA ARG A 107 -17.94 -0.35 -3.29
C ARG A 107 -17.29 0.95 -3.80
N PHE A 108 -18.09 1.93 -4.22
CA PHE A 108 -17.62 3.25 -4.65
C PHE A 108 -17.79 4.30 -3.53
N ASP A 109 -18.19 3.91 -2.32
CA ASP A 109 -18.30 4.83 -1.20
C ASP A 109 -16.90 5.18 -0.62
N LEU A 110 -16.27 6.17 -1.25
CA LEU A 110 -14.96 6.72 -0.86
C LEU A 110 -14.96 7.25 0.58
N VAL A 111 -16.05 7.91 0.98
CA VAL A 111 -16.16 8.53 2.32
C VAL A 111 -16.21 7.44 3.38
N LYS A 112 -17.04 6.41 3.19
CA LYS A 112 -17.12 5.26 4.10
C LYS A 112 -15.78 4.54 4.19
N PHE A 113 -15.10 4.30 3.06
CA PHE A 113 -13.79 3.66 3.06
C PHE A 113 -12.75 4.45 3.88
N ILE A 114 -12.68 5.77 3.71
CA ILE A 114 -11.72 6.60 4.46
C ILE A 114 -12.10 6.71 5.95
N LYS A 115 -13.39 6.77 6.28
CA LYS A 115 -13.84 6.70 7.68
C LYS A 115 -13.38 5.40 8.34
N LEU A 116 -13.57 4.26 7.67
CA LEU A 116 -13.12 2.97 8.14
C LEU A 116 -11.60 2.93 8.38
N ILE A 117 -10.79 3.54 7.51
CA ILE A 117 -9.34 3.69 7.73
C ILE A 117 -9.07 4.37 9.09
N GLY A 118 -9.73 5.50 9.36
CA GLY A 118 -9.59 6.22 10.62
C GLY A 118 -10.11 5.46 11.84
N GLU A 119 -11.23 4.74 11.71
CA GLU A 119 -11.79 3.87 12.77
C GLU A 119 -10.84 2.73 13.15
N HIS A 120 -10.05 2.23 12.20
CA HIS A 120 -9.01 1.23 12.45
C HIS A 120 -7.71 1.85 13.01
N GLY A 121 -7.67 3.17 13.25
CA GLY A 121 -6.48 3.87 13.76
C GLY A 121 -5.34 3.93 12.76
N LEU A 122 -5.66 3.94 11.47
CA LEU A 122 -4.71 4.09 10.38
C LEU A 122 -4.80 5.51 9.80
N TYR A 123 -3.70 6.02 9.25
CA TYR A 123 -3.71 7.22 8.42
C TYR A 123 -4.11 6.90 6.98
N ALA A 124 -4.49 7.92 6.21
CA ALA A 124 -4.82 7.81 4.81
C ALA A 124 -3.94 8.75 3.95
N THR A 125 -3.50 8.25 2.80
CA THR A 125 -2.98 9.06 1.69
C THR A 125 -3.90 8.92 0.50
N ILE A 126 -4.43 10.04 0.01
CA ILE A 126 -5.38 10.05 -1.11
C ILE A 126 -4.69 10.56 -2.37
N ARG A 127 -4.63 9.75 -3.42
CA ARG A 127 -4.11 10.17 -4.73
C ARG A 127 -5.28 10.58 -5.61
N LEU A 128 -5.59 11.87 -5.59
CA LEU A 128 -6.81 12.45 -6.17
C LEU A 128 -6.93 12.28 -7.69
N GLY A 129 -5.81 12.28 -8.43
CA GLY A 129 -5.81 12.17 -9.89
C GLY A 129 -5.85 13.55 -10.56
N PRO A 130 -6.75 13.80 -11.54
CA PRO A 130 -7.84 12.93 -11.96
C PRO A 130 -7.39 11.76 -12.87
N PHE A 131 -6.25 11.90 -13.56
CA PHE A 131 -5.61 10.78 -14.22
C PHE A 131 -4.77 10.01 -13.21
N ILE A 132 -5.02 8.71 -13.08
CA ILE A 132 -4.39 7.86 -12.06
C ILE A 132 -3.56 6.73 -12.64
N GLN A 133 -3.63 6.48 -13.95
CA GLN A 133 -3.15 5.25 -14.57
C GLN A 133 -3.76 4.02 -13.88
N ALA A 134 -3.10 3.50 -12.84
CA ALA A 134 -3.55 2.41 -11.96
C ALA A 134 -3.94 1.10 -12.67
N GLU A 135 -3.51 0.95 -13.92
CA GLU A 135 -3.99 -0.07 -14.86
C GLU A 135 -5.51 -0.15 -14.86
N TRP A 136 -6.12 1.03 -14.75
CA TRP A 136 -7.55 1.21 -14.67
C TRP A 136 -8.09 1.70 -16.00
N ASN A 137 -9.36 1.41 -16.29
CA ASN A 137 -9.99 1.81 -17.53
C ASN A 137 -9.81 3.32 -17.78
N HIS A 138 -9.31 3.64 -18.97
CA HIS A 138 -9.01 5.01 -19.38
C HIS A 138 -8.10 5.83 -18.44
N GLY A 139 -7.28 5.15 -17.62
CA GLY A 139 -6.48 5.79 -16.58
C GLY A 139 -7.31 6.55 -15.55
N GLY A 140 -8.58 6.18 -15.38
CA GLY A 140 -9.54 6.80 -14.46
C GLY A 140 -10.38 7.93 -15.07
N LEU A 141 -10.12 8.39 -16.29
CA LEU A 141 -10.90 9.46 -16.91
C LEU A 141 -12.25 8.94 -17.44
N PRO A 142 -13.39 9.63 -17.23
CA PRO A 142 -14.66 9.19 -17.78
C PRO A 142 -14.69 9.27 -19.31
N TYR A 143 -15.44 8.39 -19.96
CA TYR A 143 -15.52 8.33 -21.43
C TYR A 143 -16.02 9.65 -22.02
N TRP A 144 -17.06 10.24 -21.40
CA TRP A 144 -17.75 11.43 -21.92
C TRP A 144 -16.81 12.64 -21.99
N LEU A 145 -15.73 12.63 -21.22
CA LEU A 145 -14.71 13.69 -21.27
C LEU A 145 -14.11 13.80 -22.68
N ARG A 146 -14.03 12.71 -23.46
CA ARG A 146 -13.57 12.76 -24.86
C ARG A 146 -14.54 13.46 -25.80
N GLU A 147 -15.82 13.55 -25.44
CA GLU A 147 -16.84 14.20 -26.28
C GLU A 147 -16.84 15.73 -26.10
N VAL A 148 -16.08 16.24 -25.13
CA VAL A 148 -15.92 17.68 -24.91
C VAL A 148 -15.16 18.30 -26.09
N PRO A 149 -15.73 19.32 -26.77
CA PRO A 149 -15.08 19.96 -27.92
C PRO A 149 -13.68 20.50 -27.58
N ASN A 150 -12.73 20.29 -28.50
CA ASN A 150 -11.35 20.77 -28.41
C ASN A 150 -10.57 20.28 -27.17
N ILE A 151 -11.00 19.19 -26.53
CA ILE A 151 -10.33 18.69 -25.34
C ILE A 151 -9.00 18.00 -25.67
N ILE A 152 -7.98 18.31 -24.88
CA ILE A 152 -6.68 17.64 -24.93
C ILE A 152 -6.33 17.22 -23.51
N PHE A 153 -6.27 15.91 -23.27
CA PHE A 153 -6.03 15.40 -21.93
C PHE A 153 -4.62 15.70 -21.44
N ARG A 154 -4.51 15.98 -20.14
CA ARG A 154 -3.23 16.12 -19.42
C ARG A 154 -2.30 17.19 -20.01
N SER A 155 -2.89 18.23 -20.60
CA SER A 155 -2.17 19.39 -21.14
C SER A 155 -2.75 20.69 -20.58
N TYR A 156 -2.11 21.81 -20.90
CA TYR A 156 -2.65 23.15 -20.63
C TYR A 156 -3.77 23.45 -21.63
N ASN A 157 -4.91 22.79 -21.45
CA ASN A 157 -6.10 22.88 -22.28
C ASN A 157 -7.27 23.30 -21.40
N GLU A 158 -7.89 24.43 -21.72
CA GLU A 158 -8.92 25.05 -20.88
C GLU A 158 -10.09 24.11 -20.56
N PRO A 159 -10.72 23.41 -21.53
CA PRO A 159 -11.75 22.42 -21.23
C PRO A 159 -11.28 21.35 -20.23
N TYR A 160 -10.12 20.73 -20.49
CA TYR A 160 -9.59 19.70 -19.59
C TYR A 160 -9.34 20.22 -18.17
N MET A 161 -8.74 21.41 -18.03
CA MET A 161 -8.47 22.02 -16.73
C MET A 161 -9.76 22.33 -15.96
N GLN A 162 -10.79 22.85 -16.62
CA GLN A 162 -12.08 23.15 -15.99
C GLN A 162 -12.77 21.88 -15.47
N HIS A 163 -12.84 20.82 -16.29
CA HIS A 163 -13.44 19.54 -15.86
C HIS A 163 -12.62 18.87 -14.74
N MET A 164 -11.29 18.89 -14.85
CA MET A 164 -10.39 18.39 -13.82
C MET A 164 -10.58 19.13 -12.50
N GLU A 165 -10.58 20.47 -12.53
CA GLU A 165 -10.76 21.30 -11.35
C GLU A 165 -12.12 21.02 -10.68
N ARG A 166 -13.19 20.96 -11.48
CA ARG A 166 -14.54 20.65 -10.98
C ARG A 166 -14.58 19.33 -10.22
N PHE A 167 -14.05 18.27 -10.81
CA PHE A 167 -14.05 16.95 -10.18
C PHE A 167 -13.17 16.92 -8.91
N VAL A 168 -11.94 17.43 -9.00
CA VAL A 168 -11.01 17.45 -7.85
C VAL A 168 -11.58 18.28 -6.71
N LYS A 169 -12.14 19.46 -7.01
CA LYS A 169 -12.79 20.32 -6.03
C LYS A 169 -13.96 19.61 -5.36
N MET A 170 -14.84 18.97 -6.12
CA MET A 170 -15.97 18.21 -5.56
C MET A 170 -15.50 17.09 -4.62
N ILE A 171 -14.46 16.33 -4.99
CA ILE A 171 -13.89 15.30 -4.12
C ILE A 171 -13.32 15.92 -2.83
N VAL A 172 -12.53 16.99 -2.94
CA VAL A 172 -11.94 17.66 -1.78
C VAL A 172 -13.02 18.21 -0.85
N GLU A 173 -14.06 18.85 -1.40
CA GLU A 173 -15.20 19.36 -0.63
C GLU A 173 -15.94 18.22 0.07
N LYS A 174 -16.23 17.12 -0.63
CA LYS A 174 -16.85 15.93 -0.04
C LYS A 174 -16.04 15.35 1.12
N LEU A 175 -14.72 15.27 1.00
CA LEU A 175 -13.82 14.78 2.06
C LEU A 175 -13.72 15.77 3.24
N ARG A 176 -13.68 17.07 2.94
CA ARG A 176 -13.64 18.15 3.93
C ARG A 176 -14.93 18.23 4.74
N ASP A 177 -16.08 18.13 4.10
CA ASP A 177 -17.38 18.21 4.76
C ASP A 177 -17.61 17.00 5.66
N ALA A 178 -17.03 15.85 5.29
CA ALA A 178 -16.95 14.65 6.12
C ALA A 178 -15.86 14.71 7.22
N LYS A 179 -15.11 15.82 7.33
CA LYS A 179 -14.03 16.07 8.30
C LYS A 179 -12.89 15.04 8.24
N LEU A 180 -12.52 14.60 7.04
CA LEU A 180 -11.56 13.51 6.86
C LEU A 180 -10.10 13.95 6.77
N PHE A 181 -9.82 15.25 6.62
CA PHE A 181 -8.45 15.75 6.67
C PHE A 181 -7.91 15.81 8.09
N ALA A 182 -6.62 15.54 8.27
CA ALA A 182 -5.95 15.57 9.58
C ALA A 182 -6.06 16.93 10.28
N SER A 183 -6.10 18.03 9.53
CA SER A 183 -6.39 19.38 10.07
C SER A 183 -7.78 19.50 10.70
N GLN A 184 -8.70 18.61 10.36
CA GLN A 184 -10.06 18.51 10.91
C GLN A 184 -10.21 17.34 11.91
N GLY A 185 -9.11 16.64 12.22
CA GLY A 185 -9.11 15.45 13.07
C GLY A 185 -9.39 14.13 12.35
N GLY A 186 -9.42 14.13 11.01
CA GLY A 186 -9.60 12.93 10.19
C GLY A 186 -8.29 12.22 9.83
N PRO A 187 -8.35 11.06 9.17
CA PRO A 187 -7.17 10.23 8.92
C PRO A 187 -6.31 10.69 7.73
N ILE A 188 -6.79 11.57 6.85
CA ILE A 188 -6.05 11.96 5.63
C ILE A 188 -4.89 12.89 6.00
N ILE A 189 -3.66 12.37 5.87
CA ILE A 189 -2.42 13.10 6.18
C ILE A 189 -1.71 13.66 4.95
N LEU A 190 -2.02 13.13 3.76
CA LEU A 190 -1.39 13.55 2.52
C LEU A 190 -2.35 13.37 1.34
N ALA A 191 -2.34 14.33 0.42
CA ALA A 191 -3.02 14.22 -0.87
C ALA A 191 -2.02 14.44 -2.02
N GLN A 192 -2.04 13.55 -3.01
CA GLN A 192 -1.29 13.57 -4.28
C GLN A 192 0.14 14.15 -4.25
N ILE A 193 1.14 13.28 -4.38
CA ILE A 193 2.54 13.69 -4.49
C ILE A 193 3.22 13.04 -5.69
N ASN A 194 3.91 13.84 -6.51
CA ASN A 194 4.93 13.31 -7.42
C ASN A 194 6.15 12.95 -6.56
N SER A 195 6.44 11.66 -6.49
CA SER A 195 7.53 11.12 -5.68
C SER A 195 8.11 9.87 -6.34
N CYS A 196 8.99 9.15 -5.64
CA CYS A 196 9.59 7.96 -6.25
C CYS A 196 8.54 6.85 -6.45
N ASN A 197 8.56 6.24 -7.64
CA ASN A 197 7.76 5.08 -8.02
C ASN A 197 8.70 4.07 -8.71
N GLY A 198 8.61 2.79 -8.36
CA GLY A 198 9.48 1.75 -8.89
C GLY A 198 9.80 0.66 -7.86
N ARG A 199 10.77 -0.20 -8.15
CA ARG A 199 11.16 -1.32 -7.26
C ARG A 199 12.34 -1.03 -6.34
N GLN A 200 13.21 -0.08 -6.69
CA GLN A 200 14.52 0.10 -6.04
C GLN A 200 14.83 1.59 -5.76
N CYS A 201 13.85 2.34 -5.25
CA CYS A 201 14.01 3.77 -5.02
C CYS A 201 15.15 4.14 -4.08
N GLY A 202 15.56 3.25 -3.17
CA GLY A 202 16.76 3.45 -2.35
C GLY A 202 18.05 3.63 -3.16
N ASP A 203 18.10 3.09 -4.38
CA ASP A 203 19.28 3.20 -5.25
C ASP A 203 19.03 4.10 -6.47
N THR A 204 17.77 4.26 -6.92
CA THR A 204 17.44 5.02 -8.14
C THR A 204 16.91 6.44 -7.91
N PHE A 205 16.45 6.76 -6.69
CA PHE A 205 15.93 8.09 -6.39
C PHE A 205 17.06 9.05 -6.05
N SER A 206 17.19 10.14 -6.80
CA SER A 206 18.19 11.18 -6.56
C SER A 206 17.90 12.06 -5.34
N GLY A 207 16.66 12.01 -4.83
CA GLY A 207 16.20 12.81 -3.70
C GLY A 207 15.04 13.73 -4.06
N PRO A 208 14.42 14.35 -3.05
CA PRO A 208 13.36 15.33 -3.27
C PRO A 208 13.91 16.57 -3.98
N ASN A 209 13.03 17.32 -4.65
CA ASN A 209 13.40 18.53 -5.39
C ASN A 209 13.80 19.73 -4.52
N ALA A 210 13.84 19.58 -3.19
CA ALA A 210 14.34 20.57 -2.26
C ALA A 210 14.90 19.88 -1.01
N PRO A 211 15.98 20.40 -0.39
CA PRO A 211 16.63 19.76 0.75
C PRO A 211 15.79 19.75 2.04
N ASN A 212 14.76 20.60 2.13
CA ASN A 212 13.85 20.69 3.27
C ASN A 212 12.60 19.79 3.14
N LYS A 213 12.54 18.94 2.10
CA LYS A 213 11.45 17.99 1.91
C LYS A 213 11.92 16.58 2.29
N PRO A 214 11.01 15.73 2.80
CA PRO A 214 11.36 14.36 3.12
C PRO A 214 11.40 13.48 1.87
N SER A 215 12.19 12.41 1.93
CA SER A 215 12.16 11.35 0.92
C SER A 215 10.97 10.43 1.15
N LEU A 216 10.08 10.37 0.16
CA LEU A 216 8.87 9.55 0.14
C LEU A 216 8.91 8.58 -1.06
N TRP A 217 8.36 7.38 -0.91
CA TRP A 217 8.27 6.37 -1.97
C TRP A 217 6.82 5.90 -2.07
N THR A 218 6.10 6.39 -3.08
CA THR A 218 4.65 6.23 -3.23
C THR A 218 4.21 4.96 -3.94
N GLU A 219 5.11 4.31 -4.67
CA GLU A 219 4.83 3.00 -5.29
C GLU A 219 6.06 2.10 -5.26
N ASN A 220 6.17 1.29 -4.22
CA ASN A 220 7.07 0.15 -4.17
C ASN A 220 6.36 -1.06 -4.78
N TRP A 221 6.66 -1.37 -6.04
CA TRP A 221 5.93 -2.39 -6.78
C TRP A 221 6.13 -3.79 -6.19
N THR A 222 5.06 -4.39 -5.64
CA THR A 222 5.12 -5.71 -4.97
C THR A 222 5.08 -6.91 -5.92
N ALA A 223 4.71 -6.65 -7.17
CA ALA A 223 4.75 -7.51 -8.35
C ALA A 223 4.61 -6.63 -9.61
N GLN A 224 4.62 -7.22 -10.80
CA GLN A 224 4.08 -6.55 -11.99
C GLN A 224 2.58 -6.87 -12.10
N PHE A 225 1.77 -5.91 -12.57
CA PHE A 225 0.45 -6.24 -13.09
C PHE A 225 0.56 -7.19 -14.29
N ARG A 226 -0.54 -7.87 -14.63
CA ARG A 226 -0.57 -8.83 -15.73
C ARG A 226 -1.58 -8.40 -16.78
N VAL A 227 -1.25 -8.64 -18.05
CA VAL A 227 -2.20 -8.62 -19.15
C VAL A 227 -2.67 -10.04 -19.47
N PHE A 228 -3.78 -10.15 -20.21
CA PHE A 228 -4.27 -11.46 -20.64
C PHE A 228 -3.21 -12.16 -21.52
N GLY A 229 -2.86 -13.40 -21.17
CA GLY A 229 -1.80 -14.17 -21.83
C GLY A 229 -0.45 -14.17 -21.09
N ASP A 230 -0.22 -13.24 -20.14
CA ASP A 230 1.04 -13.20 -19.40
C ASP A 230 1.25 -14.41 -18.48
N PRO A 231 2.51 -14.86 -18.26
CA PRO A 231 2.82 -15.75 -17.15
C PRO A 231 2.61 -15.06 -15.78
N PRO A 232 2.58 -15.80 -14.67
CA PRO A 232 2.58 -15.20 -13.34
C PRO A 232 3.80 -14.28 -13.14
N SER A 233 3.57 -13.06 -12.66
CA SER A 233 4.64 -12.12 -12.29
C SER A 233 4.84 -12.12 -10.79
N GLN A 234 6.07 -12.41 -10.34
CA GLN A 234 6.41 -12.43 -8.92
C GLN A 234 7.60 -11.54 -8.63
N ARG A 235 7.57 -10.94 -7.43
CA ARG A 235 8.73 -10.32 -6.79
C ARG A 235 8.91 -10.99 -5.44
N SER A 236 10.12 -11.44 -5.15
CA SER A 236 10.38 -12.21 -3.93
C SER A 236 10.23 -11.35 -2.67
N ALA A 237 10.00 -12.01 -1.54
CA ALA A 237 9.88 -11.34 -0.25
C ALA A 237 11.22 -10.68 0.16
N GLU A 238 12.33 -11.36 -0.14
CA GLU A 238 13.70 -10.95 0.15
C GLU A 238 14.09 -9.69 -0.64
N ASP A 239 13.77 -9.61 -1.93
CA ASP A 239 14.07 -8.40 -2.73
C ASP A 239 13.20 -7.22 -2.29
N THR A 240 11.92 -7.49 -1.96
CA THR A 240 11.04 -6.45 -1.43
C THR A 240 11.57 -5.93 -0.08
N ALA A 241 11.94 -6.84 0.84
CA ALA A 241 12.54 -6.51 2.14
C ALA A 241 13.87 -5.76 1.99
N PHE A 242 14.75 -6.21 1.09
CA PHE A 242 15.99 -5.54 0.74
C PHE A 242 15.72 -4.09 0.34
N SER A 243 14.82 -3.88 -0.62
CA SER A 243 14.54 -2.56 -1.17
C SER A 243 13.98 -1.59 -0.11
N VAL A 244 13.16 -2.10 0.82
CA VAL A 244 12.56 -1.32 1.92
C VAL A 244 13.63 -0.97 2.96
N ALA A 245 14.43 -1.93 3.41
CA ALA A 245 15.53 -1.65 4.34
C ALA A 245 16.56 -0.69 3.71
N ARG A 246 16.83 -0.85 2.40
CA ARG A 246 17.70 0.04 1.62
C ARG A 246 17.17 1.47 1.60
N TRP A 247 15.86 1.63 1.41
CA TRP A 247 15.19 2.92 1.41
C TRP A 247 15.32 3.65 2.75
N PHE A 248 14.94 3.00 3.85
CA PHE A 248 15.00 3.64 5.18
C PHE A 248 16.44 3.91 5.65
N SER A 249 17.39 3.03 5.32
CA SER A 249 18.81 3.27 5.60
C SER A 249 19.42 4.44 4.79
N LYS A 250 18.72 4.94 3.76
CA LYS A 250 19.12 6.07 2.91
C LYS A 250 18.16 7.24 3.05
N ASN A 251 17.79 7.56 4.27
CA ASN A 251 16.93 8.68 4.59
C ASN A 251 15.48 8.62 4.06
N GLY A 252 14.99 7.47 3.61
CA GLY A 252 13.57 7.25 3.37
C GLY A 252 12.74 7.41 4.65
N SER A 253 11.54 7.97 4.54
CA SER A 253 10.62 8.15 5.69
C SER A 253 9.21 7.62 5.46
N LEU A 254 8.82 7.43 4.20
CA LEU A 254 7.60 6.75 3.80
C LEU A 254 7.90 5.75 2.71
N VAL A 255 7.38 4.54 2.83
CA VAL A 255 7.30 3.58 1.72
C VAL A 255 5.86 3.12 1.56
N ASN A 256 5.36 3.06 0.33
CA ASN A 256 4.04 2.54 0.03
C ASN A 256 4.13 1.29 -0.85
N TYR A 257 3.61 0.16 -0.36
CA TYR A 257 3.49 -1.07 -1.14
C TYR A 257 2.39 -0.92 -2.20
N TYR A 258 2.78 -0.92 -3.47
CA TYR A 258 1.86 -0.89 -4.60
C TYR A 258 1.88 -2.27 -5.29
N MET A 259 0.96 -3.19 -5.01
CA MET A 259 -0.18 -3.11 -4.08
C MET A 259 0.10 -3.82 -2.75
N TYR A 260 -0.60 -3.43 -1.68
CA TYR A 260 -0.66 -4.19 -0.44
C TYR A 260 -1.80 -5.21 -0.46
N HIS A 261 -2.98 -4.79 -0.96
CA HIS A 261 -4.03 -5.64 -1.48
C HIS A 261 -4.39 -5.17 -2.88
N GLY A 262 -4.23 -6.04 -3.87
CA GLY A 262 -4.55 -5.71 -5.26
C GLY A 262 -6.04 -5.83 -5.59
N GLY A 263 -6.66 -6.95 -5.22
CA GLY A 263 -8.08 -7.22 -5.43
C GLY A 263 -8.42 -7.57 -6.88
N THR A 264 -9.63 -7.22 -7.30
CA THR A 264 -10.20 -7.61 -8.58
C THR A 264 -10.72 -6.40 -9.35
N ASN A 265 -10.41 -6.32 -10.65
CA ASN A 265 -11.04 -5.43 -11.59
C ASN A 265 -12.46 -5.94 -11.90
N LEU A 266 -13.41 -5.59 -11.04
CA LEU A 266 -14.78 -6.10 -11.12
C LEU A 266 -15.62 -5.35 -12.16
N GLY A 267 -16.49 -6.08 -12.85
CA GLY A 267 -17.29 -5.53 -13.95
C GLY A 267 -16.42 -5.21 -15.16
N ARG A 268 -16.93 -4.36 -16.06
CA ARG A 268 -16.26 -4.05 -17.34
C ARG A 268 -15.52 -2.71 -17.38
N THR A 269 -15.83 -1.79 -16.47
CA THR A 269 -15.28 -0.42 -16.45
C THR A 269 -14.04 -0.24 -15.56
N ALA A 270 -13.52 -1.32 -14.98
CA ALA A 270 -12.41 -1.28 -14.04
C ALA A 270 -11.04 -1.47 -14.70
N ALA A 271 -10.88 -2.49 -15.53
CA ALA A 271 -9.61 -2.80 -16.20
C ALA A 271 -9.52 -2.16 -17.59
N SER A 272 -8.30 -1.85 -18.03
CA SER A 272 -7.98 -1.70 -19.45
C SER A 272 -6.70 -2.49 -19.75
N PHE A 273 -6.78 -3.43 -20.68
CA PHE A 273 -5.71 -4.36 -21.10
C PHE A 273 -5.11 -5.27 -20.02
N VAL A 274 -5.52 -5.16 -18.76
CA VAL A 274 -5.06 -6.02 -17.66
C VAL A 274 -6.05 -7.12 -17.31
N THR A 275 -5.57 -8.18 -16.65
CA THR A 275 -6.42 -9.28 -16.20
C THR A 275 -7.48 -8.83 -15.20
N THR A 276 -8.56 -9.61 -15.06
CA THR A 276 -9.59 -9.40 -14.04
C THR A 276 -9.00 -9.40 -12.63
N ARG A 277 -8.07 -10.32 -12.34
CA ARG A 277 -7.28 -10.26 -11.09
C ARG A 277 -6.29 -9.11 -11.13
N TYR A 278 -6.06 -8.46 -10.00
CA TYR A 278 -5.10 -7.37 -9.88
C TYR A 278 -4.14 -7.63 -8.73
N TYR A 279 -2.82 -7.71 -9.01
CA TYR A 279 -1.78 -7.88 -7.99
C TYR A 279 -2.01 -9.02 -6.98
N ASP A 280 -2.36 -10.21 -7.47
CA ASP A 280 -2.62 -11.41 -6.63
C ASP A 280 -1.38 -11.91 -5.84
N GLU A 281 -0.19 -11.38 -6.15
CA GLU A 281 1.08 -11.65 -5.48
C GLU A 281 1.44 -10.59 -4.42
N ALA A 282 0.53 -9.66 -4.13
CA ALA A 282 0.65 -8.70 -3.03
C ALA A 282 0.69 -9.41 -1.65
N PRO A 283 1.10 -8.71 -0.59
CA PRO A 283 1.07 -9.24 0.78
C PRO A 283 -0.30 -9.78 1.21
N ILE A 284 -1.39 -9.15 0.76
CA ILE A 284 -2.74 -9.69 0.83
C ILE A 284 -3.20 -10.00 -0.60
N ASP A 285 -3.56 -11.26 -0.85
CA ASP A 285 -3.90 -11.74 -2.19
C ASP A 285 -5.24 -11.20 -2.71
N GLU A 286 -5.64 -11.60 -3.92
CA GLU A 286 -6.91 -11.19 -4.56
C GLU A 286 -8.15 -11.43 -3.66
N PHE A 287 -8.13 -12.48 -2.84
CA PHE A 287 -9.26 -12.93 -2.03
C PHE A 287 -9.24 -12.41 -0.59
N GLY A 288 -8.24 -11.59 -0.23
CA GLY A 288 -8.11 -11.07 1.13
C GLY A 288 -7.42 -12.04 2.10
N LEU A 289 -6.60 -12.98 1.59
CA LEU A 289 -5.79 -13.89 2.39
C LEU A 289 -4.34 -13.40 2.50
N GLU A 290 -3.71 -13.63 3.64
CA GLU A 290 -2.29 -13.32 3.86
C GLU A 290 -1.40 -14.22 3.01
N ARG A 291 -0.50 -13.63 2.23
CA ARG A 291 0.41 -14.36 1.34
C ARG A 291 1.79 -14.53 1.98
N GLY A 292 2.02 -15.71 2.55
CA GLY A 292 3.29 -16.12 3.13
C GLY A 292 4.30 -16.54 2.04
N PRO A 293 5.59 -16.26 2.20
CA PRO A 293 6.21 -15.61 3.36
C PRO A 293 6.17 -14.07 3.29
N LYS A 294 5.76 -13.48 2.15
CA LYS A 294 5.87 -12.03 1.89
C LYS A 294 5.19 -11.18 2.97
N TYR A 295 3.96 -11.51 3.34
CA TYR A 295 3.22 -10.80 4.39
C TYR A 295 3.99 -10.78 5.72
N GLY A 296 4.39 -11.96 6.21
CA GLY A 296 5.10 -12.10 7.49
C GLY A 296 6.50 -11.48 7.47
N HIS A 297 7.25 -11.69 6.38
CA HIS A 297 8.60 -11.16 6.26
C HIS A 297 8.63 -9.63 6.24
N LEU A 298 7.71 -9.00 5.51
CA LEU A 298 7.60 -7.53 5.51
C LEU A 298 7.12 -7.00 6.86
N LYS A 299 6.22 -7.71 7.54
CA LYS A 299 5.83 -7.38 8.93
C LYS A 299 7.02 -7.36 9.87
N ASP A 300 7.94 -8.32 9.74
CA ASP A 300 9.14 -8.35 10.58
C ASP A 300 10.15 -7.26 10.20
N VAL A 301 10.25 -6.90 8.91
CA VAL A 301 11.01 -5.72 8.46
C VAL A 301 10.47 -4.44 9.10
N HIS A 302 9.14 -4.26 9.14
CA HIS A 302 8.53 -3.09 9.79
C HIS A 302 8.89 -3.02 11.29
N LYS A 303 8.83 -4.15 12.00
CA LYS A 303 9.25 -4.21 13.41
C LYS A 303 10.72 -3.83 13.59
N ALA A 304 11.60 -4.40 12.77
CA ALA A 304 13.04 -4.11 12.82
C ALA A 304 13.33 -2.62 12.58
N LEU A 305 12.66 -2.01 11.58
CA LEU A 305 12.78 -0.58 11.31
C LEU A 305 12.20 0.31 12.41
N ASN A 306 11.11 -0.12 13.05
CA ASN A 306 10.54 0.59 14.20
C ASN A 306 11.49 0.57 15.40
N LEU A 307 12.24 -0.51 15.64
CA LEU A 307 13.30 -0.52 16.66
C LEU A 307 14.39 0.53 16.34
N CYS A 308 14.68 0.77 15.06
CA CYS A 308 15.61 1.80 14.60
C CYS A 308 15.03 3.23 14.56
N LYS A 309 13.73 3.42 14.83
CA LYS A 309 12.98 4.67 14.56
C LYS A 309 13.63 5.91 15.17
N LYS A 310 14.07 5.84 16.43
CA LYS A 310 14.67 7.00 17.12
C LYS A 310 15.97 7.43 16.44
N ALA A 311 16.85 6.48 16.12
CA ALA A 311 18.09 6.74 15.41
C ALA A 311 17.83 7.26 13.98
N LEU A 312 16.90 6.65 13.23
CA LEU A 312 16.57 7.06 11.86
C LEU A 312 15.99 8.48 11.77
N LEU A 313 15.21 8.89 12.78
CA LEU A 313 14.53 10.19 12.77
C LEU A 313 15.35 11.32 13.41
N TRP A 314 16.29 11.02 14.32
CA TRP A 314 17.00 12.04 15.10
C TRP A 314 18.52 11.91 15.07
N GLY A 315 19.06 10.83 14.49
CA GLY A 315 20.48 10.58 14.41
C GLY A 315 21.16 11.23 13.21
N SER A 316 22.45 11.49 13.38
CA SER A 316 23.38 11.84 12.30
C SER A 316 23.81 10.57 11.57
N THR A 317 23.96 10.64 10.26
CA THR A 317 24.27 9.47 9.43
C THR A 317 25.75 9.43 9.01
N SER A 318 26.34 8.24 9.01
CA SER A 318 27.62 7.94 8.35
C SER A 318 27.50 6.66 7.52
N ALA A 319 28.33 6.51 6.48
CA ALA A 319 28.24 5.38 5.56
C ALA A 319 29.62 4.81 5.15
N PRO A 320 30.46 4.34 6.10
CA PRO A 320 31.74 3.74 5.75
C PRO A 320 31.57 2.47 4.90
N ARG A 321 32.48 2.30 3.93
CA ARG A 321 32.67 1.01 3.24
C ARG A 321 33.50 0.11 4.13
N LEU A 322 33.03 -1.11 4.37
CA LEU A 322 33.76 -2.12 5.12
C LEU A 322 34.67 -2.93 4.19
N ASN A 323 34.25 -3.12 2.94
CA ASN A 323 35.04 -3.65 1.83
C ASN A 323 34.42 -3.14 0.49
N PRO A 324 34.86 -3.61 -0.70
CA PRO A 324 34.31 -3.14 -1.98
C PRO A 324 32.79 -3.39 -2.17
N ASP A 325 32.25 -4.46 -1.60
CA ASP A 325 30.87 -4.90 -1.80
C ASP A 325 29.93 -4.58 -0.62
N VAL A 326 30.52 -4.37 0.56
CA VAL A 326 29.81 -4.21 1.83
C VAL A 326 29.97 -2.79 2.37
N GLU A 327 28.85 -2.13 2.61
CA GLU A 327 28.78 -0.84 3.29
C GLU A 327 28.01 -0.94 4.61
N ALA A 328 28.42 -0.16 5.61
CA ALA A 328 27.67 0.02 6.84
C ALA A 328 27.07 1.42 6.84
N ARG A 329 25.75 1.54 6.95
CA ARG A 329 25.08 2.83 7.21
C ARG A 329 24.71 2.90 8.67
N ILE A 330 25.22 3.92 9.35
CA ILE A 330 25.10 4.09 10.80
C ILE A 330 24.32 5.37 11.06
N TYR A 331 23.37 5.32 11.98
CA TYR A 331 22.65 6.46 12.52
C TYR A 331 22.94 6.54 14.01
N GLU A 332 23.58 7.62 14.44
CA GLU A 332 23.93 7.86 15.85
C GLU A 332 23.37 9.20 16.28
N GLN A 333 22.66 9.23 17.41
CA GLN A 333 22.15 10.48 17.97
C GLN A 333 23.20 11.08 18.93
N PRO A 334 23.77 12.26 18.60
CA PRO A 334 24.81 12.87 19.41
C PRO A 334 24.38 13.07 20.86
N GLY A 335 25.28 12.76 21.81
CA GLY A 335 25.03 12.90 23.25
C GLY A 335 24.11 11.82 23.85
N THR A 336 23.82 10.74 23.12
CA THR A 336 23.03 9.59 23.63
C THR A 336 23.61 8.27 23.13
N ASP A 337 23.20 7.16 23.73
CA ASP A 337 23.58 5.79 23.27
C ASP A 337 22.70 5.26 22.13
N VAL A 338 21.82 6.10 21.55
CA VAL A 338 20.92 5.68 20.48
C VAL A 338 21.71 5.52 19.18
N CYS A 339 21.78 4.28 18.70
CA CYS A 339 22.53 3.91 17.51
C CYS A 339 21.77 2.85 16.72
N ALA A 340 21.61 3.02 15.41
CA ALA A 340 21.15 1.96 14.51
C ALA A 340 22.11 1.79 13.34
N ALA A 341 22.35 0.55 12.92
CA ALA A 341 23.21 0.24 11.77
C ALA A 341 22.52 -0.68 10.76
N PHE A 342 22.85 -0.48 9.49
CA PHE A 342 22.42 -1.27 8.35
C PHE A 342 23.65 -1.76 7.60
N LEU A 343 23.97 -3.03 7.72
CA LEU A 343 25.09 -3.66 7.02
C LEU A 343 24.57 -4.23 5.71
N THR A 344 24.94 -3.62 4.59
CA THR A 344 24.46 -3.98 3.25
C THR A 344 25.54 -4.72 2.49
N ASN A 345 25.26 -5.96 2.07
CA ASN A 345 26.03 -6.65 1.04
C ASN A 345 25.39 -6.40 -0.33
N ASN A 346 26.07 -5.65 -1.19
CA ASN A 346 25.58 -5.35 -2.54
C ASN A 346 25.91 -6.45 -3.56
N HIS A 347 26.80 -7.40 -3.24
CA HIS A 347 27.15 -8.47 -4.17
C HIS A 347 25.94 -9.38 -4.38
N THR A 348 25.57 -9.59 -5.64
CA THR A 348 24.35 -10.34 -6.02
C THR A 348 24.48 -11.85 -5.97
N ARG A 349 25.66 -12.39 -5.62
CA ARG A 349 25.97 -13.82 -5.73
C ARG A 349 26.80 -14.33 -4.56
N LEU A 350 27.75 -13.54 -4.07
CA LEU A 350 28.64 -13.93 -3.00
C LEU A 350 28.18 -13.38 -1.64
N ALA A 351 28.28 -14.23 -0.63
CA ALA A 351 28.14 -13.81 0.76
C ALA A 351 29.47 -13.21 1.25
N HIS A 352 29.41 -12.35 2.25
CA HIS A 352 30.59 -11.77 2.87
C HIS A 352 30.49 -11.86 4.40
N THR A 353 31.62 -12.12 5.06
CA THR A 353 31.78 -11.92 6.50
C THR A 353 32.62 -10.67 6.71
N VAL A 354 32.13 -9.72 7.50
CA VAL A 354 32.81 -8.45 7.78
C VAL A 354 32.90 -8.18 9.26
N LYS A 355 33.95 -7.48 9.69
CA LYS A 355 34.09 -7.00 11.06
C LYS A 355 33.50 -5.59 11.19
N PHE A 356 32.54 -5.41 12.09
CA PHE A 356 31.90 -4.14 12.39
C PHE A 356 31.85 -3.93 13.91
N LYS A 357 32.34 -2.78 14.39
CA LYS A 357 32.45 -2.47 15.84
C LYS A 357 33.03 -3.61 16.69
N GLY A 358 34.04 -4.31 16.16
CA GLY A 358 34.74 -5.39 16.86
C GLY A 358 34.14 -6.79 16.71
N GLN A 359 32.93 -6.93 16.18
CA GLN A 359 32.22 -8.20 16.00
C GLN A 359 32.15 -8.59 14.52
N GLU A 360 32.13 -9.89 14.24
CA GLU A 360 31.95 -10.42 12.88
C GLU A 360 30.48 -10.62 12.53
N TYR A 361 30.10 -10.26 11.31
CA TYR A 361 28.75 -10.41 10.78
C TYR A 361 28.80 -11.10 9.42
N TYR A 362 28.06 -12.19 9.31
CA TYR A 362 27.79 -12.86 8.04
C TYR A 362 26.64 -12.16 7.31
N LEU A 363 26.84 -11.85 6.03
CA LEU A 363 25.87 -11.18 5.16
C LEU A 363 25.63 -12.03 3.91
N PRO A 364 24.44 -12.64 3.75
CA PRO A 364 24.05 -13.29 2.51
C PRO A 364 24.17 -12.37 1.28
N PRO A 365 24.23 -12.92 0.06
CA PRO A 365 24.21 -12.12 -1.16
C PRO A 365 22.99 -11.21 -1.20
N ARG A 366 23.16 -9.97 -1.69
CA ARG A 366 22.08 -8.99 -1.88
C ARG A 366 21.17 -8.87 -0.66
N SER A 367 21.77 -8.62 0.52
CA SER A 367 21.05 -8.58 1.79
C SER A 367 21.43 -7.37 2.64
N ILE A 368 20.55 -7.01 3.57
CA ILE A 368 20.80 -6.01 4.61
C ILE A 368 20.53 -6.63 5.97
N SER A 369 21.51 -6.61 6.86
CA SER A 369 21.32 -6.88 8.29
C SER A 369 20.97 -5.56 9.00
N ILE A 370 19.92 -5.59 9.81
CA ILE A 370 19.42 -4.45 10.60
C ILE A 370 19.81 -4.64 12.06
N LEU A 371 20.52 -3.66 12.62
CA LEU A 371 21.03 -3.66 13.99
C LEU A 371 20.51 -2.41 14.73
N PRO A 372 19.40 -2.48 15.47
CA PRO A 372 18.76 -1.33 16.11
C PRO A 372 19.55 -0.69 17.26
N ASP A 373 20.62 -1.35 17.70
CA ASP A 373 21.56 -0.94 18.75
C ASP A 373 23.01 -0.89 18.24
N CYS A 374 23.20 -1.03 16.91
CA CYS A 374 24.50 -1.20 16.25
C CYS A 374 25.32 -2.42 16.67
N LYS A 375 24.72 -3.43 17.33
CA LYS A 375 25.40 -4.62 17.85
C LYS A 375 24.66 -5.92 17.49
N THR A 376 23.35 -5.97 17.69
CA THR A 376 22.57 -7.20 17.55
C THR A 376 21.77 -7.19 16.25
N VAL A 377 21.99 -8.17 15.38
CA VAL A 377 21.17 -8.36 14.17
C VAL A 377 19.80 -8.87 14.60
N VAL A 378 18.76 -8.07 14.41
CA VAL A 378 17.37 -8.48 14.67
C VAL A 378 16.67 -9.03 13.43
N LEU A 379 17.17 -8.66 12.24
CA LEU A 379 16.65 -9.12 10.96
C LEU A 379 17.74 -9.01 9.88
N ASN A 380 17.83 -10.03 9.01
CA ASN A 380 18.49 -9.91 7.72
C ASN A 380 17.45 -10.08 6.60
N THR A 381 17.49 -9.24 5.57
CA THR A 381 16.46 -9.22 4.53
C THR A 381 16.39 -10.50 3.68
N ALA A 382 17.46 -11.31 3.64
CA ALA A 382 17.50 -12.60 2.96
C ALA A 382 17.20 -13.80 3.87
N THR A 383 17.05 -13.59 5.19
CA THR A 383 16.72 -14.65 6.14
C THR A 383 15.24 -14.59 6.49
N ILE A 384 14.43 -15.42 5.82
CA ILE A 384 12.99 -15.49 6.04
C ILE A 384 12.68 -16.38 7.25
N LEU A 385 12.09 -15.79 8.29
CA LEU A 385 11.56 -16.54 9.45
C LEU A 385 10.06 -16.84 9.32
N ALA A 386 9.35 -16.10 8.47
CA ALA A 386 7.93 -16.28 8.24
C ALA A 386 7.64 -17.61 7.53
N GLN A 387 6.55 -18.28 7.94
CA GLN A 387 6.10 -19.51 7.31
C GLN A 387 5.67 -19.25 5.86
N HIS A 388 6.04 -20.17 4.98
CA HIS A 388 5.56 -20.19 3.60
C HIS A 388 4.17 -20.80 3.56
N ASN A 389 3.30 -20.24 2.72
CA ASN A 389 1.99 -20.83 2.46
C ASN A 389 1.75 -20.97 0.95
N SER A 390 0.75 -21.77 0.62
CA SER A 390 0.22 -21.89 -0.72
C SER A 390 -1.30 -21.85 -0.66
N ARG A 391 -1.91 -21.27 -1.69
CA ARG A 391 -3.36 -21.22 -1.84
C ARG A 391 -3.83 -22.41 -2.65
N ASN A 392 -4.80 -23.14 -2.13
CA ASN A 392 -5.47 -24.24 -2.84
C ASN A 392 -6.89 -23.83 -3.21
N PHE A 393 -7.35 -24.25 -4.39
CA PHE A 393 -8.74 -24.08 -4.83
C PHE A 393 -9.45 -25.42 -4.75
N ILE A 394 -10.44 -25.52 -3.87
CA ILE A 394 -11.29 -26.71 -3.72
C ILE A 394 -12.63 -26.43 -4.40
N ARG A 395 -13.07 -27.34 -5.28
CA ARG A 395 -14.35 -27.20 -5.98
C ARG A 395 -15.50 -27.22 -4.96
N SER A 396 -16.42 -26.26 -5.07
CA SER A 396 -17.58 -26.19 -4.18
C SER A 396 -18.59 -27.30 -4.50
N ALA A 397 -19.08 -27.98 -3.45
CA ALA A 397 -20.14 -28.98 -3.56
C ALA A 397 -21.45 -28.39 -4.09
N VAL A 398 -21.73 -27.12 -3.81
CA VAL A 398 -22.92 -26.39 -4.28
C VAL A 398 -22.86 -26.18 -5.80
N THR A 399 -21.68 -25.91 -6.36
CA THR A 399 -21.49 -25.66 -7.80
C THR A 399 -21.49 -26.93 -8.65
N ASN A 400 -21.57 -28.13 -8.05
CA ASN A 400 -21.59 -29.39 -8.81
C ASN A 400 -22.94 -29.70 -9.46
N LYS A 401 -24.00 -28.93 -9.17
CA LYS A 401 -25.37 -29.15 -9.67
C LYS A 401 -25.98 -27.86 -10.21
N LEU A 402 -25.28 -27.19 -11.13
CA LEU A 402 -25.82 -26.01 -11.81
C LEU A 402 -26.73 -26.46 -12.97
N ASP A 403 -27.99 -26.02 -12.96
CA ASP A 403 -28.92 -26.20 -14.10
C ASP A 403 -28.69 -25.10 -15.14
N TRP A 404 -27.81 -25.36 -16.09
CA TRP A 404 -27.44 -24.39 -17.12
C TRP A 404 -28.53 -24.26 -18.18
N LYS A 405 -28.87 -23.02 -18.54
CA LYS A 405 -29.65 -22.68 -19.74
C LYS A 405 -28.74 -21.99 -20.75
N MET A 406 -28.95 -22.27 -22.03
CA MET A 406 -28.18 -21.71 -23.13
C MET A 406 -29.09 -20.85 -24.01
N ILE A 407 -28.57 -19.70 -24.42
CA ILE A 407 -29.16 -18.85 -25.46
C ILE A 407 -28.06 -18.62 -26.51
N VAL A 408 -28.44 -18.70 -27.78
CA VAL A 408 -27.53 -18.39 -28.89
C VAL A 408 -27.72 -16.94 -29.28
N GLU A 409 -26.66 -16.14 -29.17
CA GLU A 409 -26.67 -14.73 -29.61
C GLU A 409 -26.69 -14.69 -31.14
N ALA A 410 -27.70 -14.02 -31.71
CA ALA A 410 -27.83 -13.90 -33.17
C ALA A 410 -26.96 -12.76 -33.71
N ILE A 411 -26.38 -12.96 -34.91
CA ILE A 411 -25.69 -11.88 -35.63
C ILE A 411 -26.74 -10.88 -36.13
N PRO A 412 -26.63 -9.59 -35.78
CA PRO A 412 -27.61 -8.60 -36.20
C PRO A 412 -27.56 -8.38 -37.71
N THR A 413 -28.72 -8.47 -38.37
CA THR A 413 -28.87 -8.22 -39.81
C THR A 413 -29.21 -6.76 -40.14
N ASN A 414 -29.74 -6.01 -39.18
CA ASN A 414 -30.16 -4.62 -39.35
C ASN A 414 -29.44 -3.73 -38.32
N LEU A 415 -28.41 -2.99 -38.76
CA LEU A 415 -27.70 -2.02 -37.93
C LEU A 415 -28.39 -0.64 -38.00
N LYS A 416 -28.47 0.05 -36.85
CA LYS A 416 -29.16 1.35 -36.72
C LYS A 416 -28.35 2.56 -37.18
N VAL A 417 -27.02 2.41 -37.25
CA VAL A 417 -26.09 3.49 -37.58
C VAL A 417 -25.46 3.15 -38.93
N VAL A 418 -25.63 4.05 -39.90
CA VAL A 418 -25.01 3.95 -41.23
C VAL A 418 -24.00 5.09 -41.36
N SER A 419 -22.78 4.76 -41.73
CA SER A 419 -21.70 5.71 -41.95
C SER A 419 -20.95 5.32 -43.23
N SER A 420 -20.54 6.31 -44.02
CA SER A 420 -19.69 6.10 -45.20
C SER A 420 -18.25 5.73 -44.85
N THR A 421 -17.86 5.88 -43.58
CA THR A 421 -16.52 5.53 -43.07
C THR A 421 -16.63 4.72 -41.78
N PRO A 422 -15.68 3.79 -41.49
CA PRO A 422 -15.67 3.05 -40.24
C PRO A 422 -15.57 3.99 -39.05
N MET A 423 -16.54 3.91 -38.13
CA MET A 423 -16.51 4.68 -36.89
C MET A 423 -15.53 4.05 -35.90
N GLU A 424 -14.76 4.87 -35.19
CA GLU A 424 -13.91 4.39 -34.09
C GLU A 424 -14.78 3.77 -32.97
N LEU A 425 -14.31 2.65 -32.40
CA LEU A 425 -15.10 1.81 -31.48
C LEU A 425 -15.52 2.56 -30.22
N TYR A 426 -14.59 3.25 -29.57
CA TYR A 426 -14.86 3.93 -28.31
C TYR A 426 -15.87 5.07 -28.50
N PHE A 427 -15.81 5.79 -29.63
CA PHE A 427 -16.79 6.80 -30.01
C PHE A 427 -18.18 6.18 -30.28
N LEU A 428 -18.23 5.05 -30.98
CA LEU A 428 -19.48 4.37 -31.32
C LEU A 428 -20.19 3.81 -30.07
N THR A 429 -19.44 3.13 -29.19
CA THR A 429 -20.03 2.44 -28.03
C THR A 429 -20.19 3.35 -26.82
N LYS A 430 -19.49 4.49 -26.79
CA LYS A 430 -19.46 5.42 -25.65
C LYS A 430 -19.11 4.71 -24.34
N ASP A 431 -18.24 3.71 -24.43
CA ASP A 431 -17.85 2.81 -23.33
C ASP A 431 -19.05 2.14 -22.62
N LYS A 432 -20.21 2.01 -23.28
CA LYS A 432 -21.40 1.33 -22.71
C LYS A 432 -21.34 -0.19 -22.88
N THR A 433 -20.55 -0.68 -23.84
CA THR A 433 -20.37 -2.09 -24.16
C THR A 433 -18.97 -2.32 -24.72
N ASP A 434 -18.45 -3.54 -24.56
CA ASP A 434 -17.16 -3.97 -25.10
C ASP A 434 -17.28 -4.37 -26.59
N TYR A 435 -18.50 -4.50 -27.10
CA TYR A 435 -18.79 -5.06 -28.42
C TYR A 435 -19.45 -4.05 -29.35
N ALA A 436 -19.04 -4.05 -30.62
CA ALA A 436 -19.75 -3.40 -31.71
C ALA A 436 -19.71 -4.29 -32.96
N TRP A 437 -20.79 -4.26 -33.74
CA TRP A 437 -20.88 -4.93 -35.02
C TRP A 437 -20.57 -3.93 -36.14
N TYR A 438 -19.60 -4.27 -36.97
CA TYR A 438 -19.28 -3.54 -38.20
C TYR A 438 -19.60 -4.44 -39.39
N THR A 439 -20.53 -4.01 -40.22
CA THR A 439 -20.92 -4.74 -41.45
C THR A 439 -20.78 -3.82 -42.65
N THR A 440 -20.26 -4.35 -43.75
CA THR A 440 -20.29 -3.71 -45.07
C THR A 440 -21.04 -4.65 -46.03
N THR A 441 -21.77 -4.08 -46.97
CA THR A 441 -22.38 -4.82 -48.09
C THR A 441 -21.39 -5.02 -49.21
#